data_AF-A0A811TFR6-F1
#
_entry.id   AF-A0A811TFR6-F1
#
_cell.length_a   1.000
_cell.length_b   1.000
_cell.length_c   1.000
_cell.angle_alpha   90.00
_cell.angle_beta   90.00
_cell.angle_gamma   90.00
#
_symmetry.space_group_name_H-M   'P 1'
#
loop_
_entity.id
_entity.type
_entity.pdbx_description
1 polymer ?
#
loop_
_entity_poly.entity_id
_entity_poly.type
_entity_poly.pdbx_seq_one_letter_code
_entity_poly.pdbx_strand_id
1 'polypeptide(L)'
;MTRLRVYDDQTGQQLYPETLKQRDEEIVNKFFNSRTDLYLSKKLNDLEIVCYVRVGKGPGTRDEGCYIRYSSIYRNDSFYTFKREAERVLYDLKFEPRRGQQDNKIFDSIEEFDPHPHSYDTDVDIDMVIKAVQDFKKLDFDAGDINEIAGFTTNLLKKIANVSITISERARFADINIIRSGEYIGYIRPAKTAKKILDKYERGFLVGEKTTNGNETKNKIKGLMCTVVQKFKKL
;
A
#
# COMPACT_ATOMS: atom_id res chain seq x y z
N MET A 1 12.35 15.62 12.69
CA MET A 1 13.69 15.49 12.08
C MET A 1 13.52 14.67 10.81
N THR A 2 13.77 15.27 9.66
CA THR A 2 13.55 14.66 8.35
C THR A 2 14.63 13.63 8.07
N ARG A 3 14.24 12.38 7.77
CA ARG A 3 15.17 11.23 7.62
C ARG A 3 15.26 10.74 6.18
N LEU A 4 15.35 11.65 5.21
CA LEU A 4 15.55 11.24 3.82
C LEU A 4 16.96 10.68 3.65
N ARG A 5 17.04 9.50 3.04
CA ARG A 5 18.29 8.82 2.70
C ARG A 5 18.25 8.37 1.25
N VAL A 6 19.38 8.46 0.57
CA VAL A 6 19.52 7.97 -0.81
C VAL A 6 20.58 6.88 -0.82
N TYR A 7 20.31 5.79 -1.51
CA TYR A 7 21.19 4.62 -1.61
C TYR A 7 21.42 4.23 -3.06
N ASP A 8 22.63 3.83 -3.39
CA ASP A 8 22.99 3.24 -4.69
C ASP A 8 22.31 1.87 -4.87
N ASP A 9 21.68 1.65 -6.03
CA ASP A 9 20.89 0.43 -6.27
C ASP A 9 21.73 -0.82 -6.56
N GLN A 10 23.04 -0.71 -6.77
CA GLN A 10 23.93 -1.84 -7.06
C GLN A 10 24.65 -2.34 -5.81
N THR A 11 25.08 -1.39 -4.97
CA THR A 11 25.94 -1.66 -3.82
C THR A 11 25.18 -1.58 -2.50
N GLY A 12 24.06 -0.85 -2.45
CA GLY A 12 23.36 -0.50 -1.21
C GLY A 12 24.11 0.52 -0.35
N GLN A 13 25.11 1.20 -0.90
CA GLN A 13 25.83 2.27 -0.19
C GLN A 13 24.95 3.51 -0.08
N GLN A 14 24.94 4.14 1.10
CA GLN A 14 24.25 5.41 1.30
C GLN A 14 25.02 6.55 0.62
N LEU A 15 24.34 7.27 -0.27
CA LEU A 15 24.81 8.45 -0.98
C LEU A 15 24.42 9.75 -0.26
N TYR A 16 23.29 9.74 0.46
CA TYR A 16 22.84 10.90 1.24
C TYR A 16 22.14 10.47 2.55
N PRO A 17 22.36 11.21 3.66
CA PRO A 17 23.45 12.16 3.85
C PRO A 17 24.80 11.44 3.66
N GLU A 18 25.84 12.18 3.28
CA GLU A 18 27.15 11.59 3.10
C GLU A 18 27.65 11.08 4.45
N THR A 19 27.65 9.76 4.61
CA THR A 19 28.18 9.05 5.78
C THR A 19 29.30 8.14 5.33
N LEU A 20 30.03 7.53 6.27
CA LEU A 20 30.91 6.40 5.94
C LEU A 20 30.15 5.43 5.03
N LYS A 21 30.80 4.96 3.95
CA LYS A 21 30.24 4.10 2.90
C LYS A 21 29.85 2.71 3.43
N GLN A 22 28.94 2.67 4.40
CA GLN A 22 28.38 1.45 4.95
C GLN A 22 27.27 0.99 4.02
N ARG A 23 27.32 -0.31 3.71
CA ARG A 23 26.30 -1.00 2.94
C ARG A 23 25.08 -1.25 3.82
N ASP A 24 23.91 -0.84 3.35
CA ASP A 24 22.64 -1.14 4.02
C ASP A 24 22.08 -2.46 3.50
N GLU A 25 22.25 -3.52 4.29
CA GLU A 25 21.79 -4.87 3.95
C GLU A 25 20.26 -4.96 3.82
N GLU A 26 19.50 -4.09 4.48
CA GLU A 26 18.05 -4.06 4.32
C GLU A 26 17.69 -3.56 2.91
N ILE A 27 18.34 -2.49 2.45
CA ILE A 27 18.13 -1.95 1.09
C ILE A 27 18.44 -3.01 0.04
N VAL A 28 19.58 -3.70 0.20
CA VAL A 28 20.01 -4.74 -0.75
C VAL A 28 19.03 -5.90 -0.76
N ASN A 29 18.74 -6.48 0.41
CA ASN A 29 18.00 -7.73 0.49
C ASN A 29 16.51 -7.55 0.22
N LYS A 30 15.91 -6.44 0.68
CA LYS A 30 14.48 -6.21 0.50
C LYS A 30 14.14 -5.53 -0.81
N PHE A 31 14.91 -4.53 -1.26
CA PHE A 31 14.47 -3.67 -2.36
C PHE A 31 15.26 -3.93 -3.65
N PHE A 32 16.59 -3.90 -3.61
CA PHE A 32 17.42 -4.14 -4.80
C PHE A 32 17.18 -5.54 -5.40
N ASN A 33 17.37 -6.59 -4.61
CA ASN A 33 17.25 -7.97 -5.10
C ASN A 33 15.84 -8.31 -5.61
N SER A 34 14.81 -7.61 -5.10
CA SER A 34 13.42 -7.78 -5.50
C SER A 34 12.97 -6.83 -6.61
N ARG A 35 13.83 -5.86 -7.00
CA ARG A 35 13.51 -4.76 -7.91
C ARG A 35 12.21 -4.06 -7.52
N THR A 36 12.14 -3.61 -6.27
CA THR A 36 10.96 -2.92 -5.76
C THR A 36 10.85 -1.52 -6.36
N ASP A 37 9.73 -1.17 -7.00
CA ASP A 37 9.55 0.18 -7.51
C ASP A 37 9.16 1.14 -6.37
N LEU A 38 8.22 0.70 -5.52
CA LEU A 38 7.76 1.44 -4.36
C LEU A 38 7.43 0.49 -3.21
N TYR A 39 7.91 0.83 -2.02
CA TYR A 39 7.53 0.19 -0.77
C TYR A 39 7.01 1.24 0.21
N LEU A 40 5.92 0.87 0.88
CA LEU A 40 5.25 1.68 1.87
C LEU A 40 5.09 0.85 3.13
N SER A 41 5.46 1.42 4.28
CA SER A 41 5.14 0.83 5.57
C SER A 41 4.52 1.87 6.47
N LYS A 42 3.37 1.55 7.04
CA LYS A 42 2.74 2.37 8.06
C LYS A 42 2.66 1.58 9.36
N LYS A 43 3.20 2.14 10.43
CA LYS A 43 3.09 1.63 11.81
C LYS A 43 2.47 2.71 12.67
N LEU A 44 1.22 2.50 13.10
CA LEU A 44 0.39 3.57 13.66
C LEU A 44 0.31 4.75 12.70
N ASN A 45 1.01 5.84 12.98
CA ASN A 45 1.10 7.01 12.10
C ASN A 45 2.49 7.19 11.49
N ASP A 46 3.47 6.36 11.84
CA ASP A 46 4.81 6.44 11.25
C ASP A 46 4.76 5.83 9.85
N LEU A 47 5.01 6.66 8.84
CA LEU A 47 5.08 6.27 7.43
C LEU A 47 6.54 6.18 7.01
N GLU A 48 6.87 5.06 6.38
CA GLU A 48 8.08 4.87 5.59
C GLU A 48 7.73 4.73 4.12
N ILE A 49 8.43 5.47 3.27
CA ILE A 49 8.38 5.40 1.81
C ILE A 49 9.78 5.01 1.34
N VAL A 50 9.89 3.96 0.51
CA VAL A 50 11.12 3.63 -0.22
C VAL A 50 10.77 3.55 -1.71
N CYS A 51 11.32 4.46 -2.51
CA CYS A 51 11.04 4.55 -3.93
C CYS A 51 12.32 4.33 -4.74
N TYR A 52 12.24 3.51 -5.79
CA TYR A 52 13.27 3.43 -6.80
C TYR A 52 13.18 4.63 -7.75
N VAL A 53 14.33 5.16 -8.15
CA VAL A 53 14.44 6.21 -9.16
C VAL A 53 15.67 5.96 -10.02
N ARG A 54 15.50 5.98 -11.34
CA ARG A 54 16.60 6.05 -12.30
C ARG A 54 17.00 7.50 -12.58
N VAL A 55 18.28 7.78 -12.43
CA VAL A 55 18.88 9.11 -12.49
C VAL A 55 20.07 9.14 -13.45
N GLY A 56 20.39 10.31 -14.01
CA GLY A 56 21.63 10.57 -14.74
C GLY A 56 22.41 11.72 -14.11
N LYS A 57 23.73 11.79 -14.34
CA LYS A 57 24.59 12.91 -13.88
C LYS A 57 24.77 13.98 -14.94
N GLY A 58 23.79 14.12 -15.83
CA GLY A 58 23.78 15.05 -16.96
C GLY A 58 23.70 14.39 -18.34
N PRO A 59 23.70 15.20 -19.42
CA PRO A 59 23.56 14.71 -20.79
C PRO A 59 24.65 13.70 -21.18
N GLY A 60 24.25 12.56 -21.75
CA GLY A 60 25.18 11.52 -22.23
C GLY A 60 25.83 10.65 -21.16
N THR A 61 25.52 10.87 -19.87
CA THR A 61 25.97 9.97 -18.80
C THR A 61 25.11 8.72 -18.74
N ARG A 62 25.73 7.59 -18.34
CA ARG A 62 25.02 6.33 -18.11
C ARG A 62 24.03 6.52 -16.96
N ASP A 63 22.84 5.95 -17.14
CA ASP A 63 21.83 5.97 -16.10
C ASP A 63 22.24 5.08 -14.92
N GLU A 64 22.06 5.61 -13.72
CA GLU A 64 22.25 4.95 -12.43
C GLU A 64 20.90 4.80 -11.75
N GLY A 65 20.70 3.75 -10.95
CA GLY A 65 19.50 3.63 -10.12
C GLY A 65 19.81 3.96 -8.67
N CYS A 66 18.81 4.47 -7.97
CA CYS A 66 18.92 4.71 -6.55
C CYS A 66 17.61 4.40 -5.82
N TYR A 67 17.72 4.05 -4.55
CA TYR A 67 16.59 3.95 -3.63
C TYR A 67 16.56 5.16 -2.72
N ILE A 68 15.40 5.83 -2.67
CA ILE A 68 15.16 6.98 -1.80
C ILE A 68 14.25 6.53 -0.67
N ARG A 69 14.78 6.51 0.55
CA ARG A 69 14.06 6.15 1.79
C ARG A 69 13.68 7.42 2.53
N TYR A 70 12.42 7.52 2.91
CA TYR A 70 11.86 8.66 3.62
C TYR A 70 10.99 8.17 4.78
N SER A 71 11.21 8.73 5.96
CA SER A 71 10.40 8.44 7.14
C SER A 71 9.77 9.72 7.68
N SER A 72 8.47 9.69 7.91
CA SER A 72 7.69 10.83 8.40
C SER A 72 6.46 10.37 9.18
N ILE A 73 5.71 11.32 9.72
CA ILE A 73 4.35 11.06 10.22
C ILE A 73 3.41 11.12 9.01
N TYR A 74 2.54 10.13 8.85
CA TYR A 74 1.53 10.05 7.79
C TYR A 74 0.59 11.25 7.86
N ARG A 75 0.52 11.99 6.75
CA ARG A 75 -0.32 13.16 6.52
C ARG A 75 -0.89 13.09 5.10
N ASN A 76 -1.84 13.96 4.82
CA ASN A 76 -2.47 14.05 3.49
C ASN A 76 -1.54 14.64 2.41
N ASP A 77 -0.35 15.12 2.78
CA ASP A 77 0.66 15.69 1.88
C ASP A 77 2.00 14.94 2.00
N SER A 78 1.98 13.72 2.54
CA SER A 78 3.19 12.94 2.79
C SER A 78 3.95 12.62 1.51
N PHE A 79 3.25 12.27 0.43
CA PHE A 79 3.88 11.86 -0.83
C PHE A 79 4.37 13.06 -1.63
N TYR A 80 3.61 14.15 -1.66
CA TYR A 80 4.03 15.45 -2.19
C TYR A 80 5.28 15.97 -1.46
N THR A 81 5.28 15.91 -0.12
CA THR A 81 6.44 16.32 0.69
C THR A 81 7.65 15.45 0.41
N PHE A 82 7.46 14.13 0.34
CA PHE A 82 8.51 13.19 -0.05
C PHE A 82 9.13 13.57 -1.40
N LYS A 83 8.33 13.76 -2.45
CA LYS A 83 8.84 14.07 -3.79
C LYS A 83 9.63 15.37 -3.80
N ARG A 84 9.08 16.43 -3.23
CA ARG A 84 9.74 17.74 -3.15
C ARG A 84 11.10 17.65 -2.46
N GLU A 85 11.21 16.88 -1.38
CA GLU A 85 12.48 16.71 -0.67
C GLU A 85 13.45 15.81 -1.43
N ALA A 86 12.95 14.73 -2.04
CA ALA A 86 13.73 13.83 -2.86
C ALA A 86 14.35 14.59 -4.04
N GLU A 87 13.56 15.37 -4.79
CA GLU A 87 14.03 16.18 -5.91
C GLU A 87 15.11 17.18 -5.50
N ARG A 88 14.94 17.84 -4.35
CA ARG A 88 15.96 18.74 -3.80
C ARG A 88 17.27 17.99 -3.52
N VAL A 89 17.20 16.84 -2.84
CA VAL A 89 18.38 16.06 -2.49
C VAL A 89 19.06 15.46 -3.72
N LEU A 90 18.30 14.97 -4.71
CA LEU A 90 18.85 14.50 -5.98
C LEU A 90 19.57 15.63 -6.71
N TYR A 91 18.99 16.83 -6.75
CA TYR A 91 19.64 18.00 -7.34
C TYR A 91 20.96 18.36 -6.63
N ASP A 92 20.99 18.30 -5.29
CA ASP A 92 22.21 18.54 -4.51
C ASP A 92 23.30 17.50 -4.83
N LEU A 93 22.90 16.23 -5.04
CA LEU A 93 23.76 15.12 -5.48
C LEU A 93 24.15 15.20 -6.97
N LYS A 94 23.70 16.21 -7.72
CA LYS A 94 23.87 16.34 -9.18
C LYS A 94 23.25 15.19 -9.97
N PHE A 95 22.16 14.64 -9.44
CA PHE A 95 21.34 13.60 -10.07
C PHE A 95 20.09 14.22 -10.69
N GLU A 96 19.84 13.88 -11.94
CA GLU A 96 18.65 14.28 -12.69
C GLU A 96 17.76 13.04 -12.94
N PRO A 97 16.54 13.00 -12.39
CA PRO A 97 15.58 11.93 -12.69
C PRO A 97 15.25 11.87 -14.18
N ARG A 98 15.28 10.67 -14.76
CA ARG A 98 14.85 10.44 -16.16
C ARG A 98 13.32 10.45 -16.29
N ARG A 99 12.74 11.63 -16.50
CA ARG A 99 11.28 11.80 -16.58
C ARG A 99 10.66 11.04 -17.76
N GLY A 100 9.45 10.51 -17.57
CA GLY A 100 8.66 9.87 -18.62
C GLY A 100 9.14 8.48 -19.04
N GLN A 101 10.19 7.95 -18.40
CA GLN A 101 10.61 6.56 -18.56
C GLN A 101 9.72 5.63 -17.73
N GLN A 102 9.46 4.42 -18.23
CA GLN A 102 8.62 3.43 -17.54
C GLN A 102 9.12 3.11 -16.12
N ASP A 103 10.43 3.08 -15.94
CA ASP A 103 11.11 2.79 -14.68
C ASP A 103 10.91 3.91 -13.64
N ASN A 104 10.56 5.12 -14.08
CA ASN A 104 10.35 6.28 -13.22
C ASN A 104 8.87 6.67 -13.08
N LYS A 105 7.94 5.95 -13.72
CA LYS A 105 6.51 6.29 -13.73
C LYS A 105 5.94 6.48 -12.33
N ILE A 106 6.36 5.66 -11.37
CA ILE A 106 5.90 5.78 -9.98
C ILE A 106 6.45 7.05 -9.33
N PHE A 107 7.75 7.31 -9.42
CA PHE A 107 8.34 8.52 -8.86
C PHE A 107 7.77 9.80 -9.47
N ASP A 108 7.53 9.79 -10.79
CA ASP A 108 6.96 10.92 -11.52
C ASP A 108 5.52 11.23 -11.11
N SER A 109 4.76 10.23 -10.64
CA SER A 109 3.34 10.35 -10.28
C SER A 109 3.07 10.08 -8.79
N ILE A 110 4.10 10.14 -7.94
CA ILE A 110 3.99 9.68 -6.56
C ILE A 110 3.02 10.53 -5.73
N GLU A 111 2.77 11.78 -6.10
CA GLU A 111 1.80 12.65 -5.43
C GLU A 111 0.35 12.17 -5.58
N GLU A 112 0.05 11.34 -6.58
CA GLU A 112 -1.29 10.74 -6.73
C GLU A 112 -1.65 9.84 -5.53
N PHE A 113 -0.66 9.39 -4.75
CA PHE A 113 -0.86 8.61 -3.52
C PHE A 113 -1.30 9.47 -2.32
N ASP A 114 -1.22 10.79 -2.43
CA ASP A 114 -1.87 11.66 -1.46
C ASP A 114 -3.41 11.65 -1.65
N PRO A 115 -4.20 11.91 -0.60
CA PRO A 115 -5.66 12.00 -0.68
C PRO A 115 -6.16 13.00 -1.72
N HIS A 116 -6.57 12.50 -2.88
CA HIS A 116 -7.29 13.25 -3.90
C HIS A 116 -8.74 12.75 -3.99
N PRO A 117 -9.69 13.58 -4.47
CA PRO A 117 -11.08 13.20 -4.67
C PRO A 117 -11.28 12.24 -5.87
N HIS A 118 -10.27 11.44 -6.21
CA HIS A 118 -10.36 10.45 -7.28
C HIS A 118 -11.34 9.36 -6.88
N SER A 119 -12.41 9.21 -7.65
CA SER A 119 -13.21 7.99 -7.66
C SER A 119 -12.43 6.95 -8.45
N TYR A 120 -12.01 5.86 -7.80
CA TYR A 120 -11.49 4.69 -8.49
C TYR A 120 -12.53 3.57 -8.45
N ASP A 121 -12.55 2.73 -9.48
CA ASP A 121 -13.58 1.70 -9.63
C ASP A 121 -13.24 0.53 -8.70
N THR A 122 -13.94 0.45 -7.55
CA THR A 122 -13.65 -0.56 -6.54
C THR A 122 -14.30 -1.89 -6.87
N ASP A 123 -13.61 -2.73 -7.63
CA ASP A 123 -13.86 -4.17 -7.71
C ASP A 123 -13.45 -4.92 -6.42
N VAL A 124 -12.87 -4.21 -5.44
CA VAL A 124 -12.34 -4.77 -4.19
C VAL A 124 -12.94 -4.08 -2.98
N ASP A 125 -13.60 -4.85 -2.11
CA ASP A 125 -14.05 -4.38 -0.80
C ASP A 125 -12.84 -4.16 0.13
N ILE A 126 -12.51 -2.89 0.35
CA ILE A 126 -11.40 -2.47 1.22
C ILE A 126 -11.59 -2.97 2.65
N ASP A 127 -12.81 -3.03 3.18
CA ASP A 127 -13.02 -3.46 4.56
C ASP A 127 -12.75 -4.97 4.73
N MET A 128 -12.96 -5.76 3.68
CA MET A 128 -12.52 -7.16 3.65
C MET A 128 -10.99 -7.30 3.57
N VAL A 129 -10.33 -6.46 2.76
CA VAL A 129 -8.86 -6.42 2.68
C VAL A 129 -8.27 -6.10 4.05
N ILE A 130 -8.81 -5.11 4.75
CA ILE A 130 -8.39 -4.72 6.10
C ILE A 130 -8.46 -5.91 7.06
N LYS A 131 -9.60 -6.60 7.12
CA LYS A 131 -9.80 -7.76 7.99
C LYS A 131 -8.82 -8.89 7.69
N ALA A 132 -8.65 -9.23 6.41
CA ALA A 132 -7.74 -10.29 5.99
C ALA A 132 -6.28 -9.98 6.38
N VAL A 133 -5.83 -8.73 6.18
CA VAL A 133 -4.48 -8.31 6.55
C VAL A 133 -4.27 -8.33 8.07
N GLN A 134 -5.28 -7.91 8.85
CA GLN A 134 -5.23 -7.97 10.32
C GLN A 134 -5.12 -9.40 10.85
N ASP A 135 -5.66 -10.39 10.14
CA ASP A 135 -5.48 -11.82 10.41
C ASP A 135 -4.15 -12.37 9.84
N PHE A 136 -3.19 -11.48 9.59
CA PHE A 136 -1.85 -11.76 9.09
C PHE A 136 -1.85 -12.51 7.75
N LYS A 137 -2.87 -12.28 6.90
CA LYS A 137 -2.90 -12.83 5.54
C LYS A 137 -2.16 -11.90 4.59
N LYS A 138 -1.27 -12.50 3.80
CA LYS A 138 -0.66 -11.84 2.65
C LYS A 138 -1.61 -11.87 1.47
N LEU A 139 -1.76 -10.73 0.80
CA LEU A 139 -2.66 -10.56 -0.34
C LEU A 139 -1.87 -10.03 -1.53
N ASP A 140 -1.96 -10.75 -2.65
CA ASP A 140 -1.37 -10.33 -3.91
C ASP A 140 -2.47 -9.78 -4.83
N PHE A 141 -2.17 -8.66 -5.49
CA PHE A 141 -3.05 -7.98 -6.43
C PHE A 141 -2.32 -7.78 -7.76
N ASP A 142 -3.06 -7.86 -8.86
CA ASP A 142 -2.58 -7.46 -10.19
C ASP A 142 -3.09 -6.05 -10.49
N ALA A 143 -2.21 -5.17 -10.98
CA ALA A 143 -2.59 -3.80 -11.35
C ALA A 143 -1.73 -3.26 -12.51
N GLY A 144 -2.23 -2.21 -13.16
CA GLY A 144 -1.64 -1.64 -14.38
C GLY A 144 -1.63 -0.12 -14.40
N ASP A 145 -2.76 0.45 -14.00
CA ASP A 145 -2.95 1.89 -13.89
C ASP A 145 -2.41 2.44 -12.55
N ILE A 146 -1.64 3.53 -12.62
CA ILE A 146 -1.01 4.13 -11.43
C ILE A 146 -2.01 4.85 -10.53
N ASN A 147 -3.06 5.44 -11.11
CA ASN A 147 -4.10 6.16 -10.36
C ASN A 147 -4.95 5.16 -9.56
N GLU A 148 -5.24 4.00 -10.14
CA GLU A 148 -5.92 2.90 -9.44
C GLU A 148 -5.08 2.36 -8.28
N ILE A 149 -3.77 2.14 -8.50
CA ILE A 149 -2.84 1.71 -7.46
C ILE A 149 -2.79 2.77 -6.35
N ALA A 150 -2.68 4.04 -6.71
CA ALA A 150 -2.61 5.16 -5.79
C ALA A 150 -3.88 5.23 -4.94
N GLY A 151 -5.07 5.29 -5.55
CA GLY A 151 -6.35 5.35 -4.83
C GLY A 151 -6.57 4.19 -3.87
N PHE A 152 -6.28 2.95 -4.31
CA PHE A 152 -6.33 1.76 -3.46
C PHE A 152 -5.39 1.87 -2.26
N THR A 153 -4.14 2.26 -2.50
CA THR A 153 -3.12 2.39 -1.46
C THR A 153 -3.47 3.50 -0.47
N THR A 154 -3.91 4.67 -0.95
CA THR A 154 -4.34 5.79 -0.12
C THR A 154 -5.48 5.40 0.81
N ASN A 155 -6.48 4.67 0.31
CA ASN A 155 -7.59 4.21 1.13
C ASN A 155 -7.18 3.19 2.18
N LEU A 156 -6.27 2.28 1.86
CA LEU A 156 -5.70 1.35 2.83
C LEU A 156 -4.91 2.07 3.91
N LEU A 157 -3.99 2.97 3.53
CA LEU A 157 -3.17 3.72 4.47
C LEU A 157 -4.00 4.59 5.39
N LYS A 158 -5.13 5.15 4.95
CA LYS A 158 -6.06 5.90 5.82
C LYS A 158 -6.71 5.01 6.89
N LYS A 159 -7.10 3.79 6.52
CA LYS A 159 -7.93 2.92 7.38
C LYS A 159 -7.11 1.94 8.23
N ILE A 160 -5.92 1.52 7.79
CA ILE A 160 -5.08 0.53 8.47
C ILE A 160 -3.89 1.21 9.16
N ALA A 161 -3.68 0.89 10.43
CA ALA A 161 -2.57 1.42 11.22
C ALA A 161 -1.25 0.66 10.99
N ASN A 162 -1.30 -0.66 10.80
CA ASN A 162 -0.13 -1.53 10.65
C ASN A 162 -0.23 -2.29 9.34
N VAL A 163 0.45 -1.79 8.30
CA VAL A 163 0.44 -2.41 6.97
C VAL A 163 1.74 -2.11 6.25
N SER A 164 2.21 -3.09 5.48
CA SER A 164 3.23 -2.93 4.47
C SER A 164 2.66 -3.21 3.08
N ILE A 165 3.05 -2.39 2.10
CA ILE A 165 2.60 -2.47 0.71
C ILE A 165 3.85 -2.42 -0.18
N THR A 166 4.00 -3.37 -1.09
CA THR A 166 5.05 -3.36 -2.12
C THR A 166 4.41 -3.30 -3.49
N ILE A 167 4.89 -2.40 -4.34
CA ILE A 167 4.52 -2.29 -5.75
C ILE A 167 5.76 -2.58 -6.60
N SER A 168 5.70 -3.62 -7.43
CA SER A 168 6.74 -3.93 -8.43
C SER A 168 6.25 -4.99 -9.42
N GLU A 169 7.05 -5.29 -10.44
CA GLU A 169 6.75 -6.39 -11.36
C GLU A 169 6.81 -7.78 -10.69
N ARG A 170 7.49 -7.91 -9.54
CA ARG A 170 7.73 -9.19 -8.84
C ARG A 170 7.69 -9.06 -7.32
N ALA A 171 6.71 -8.34 -6.78
CA ALA A 171 6.55 -8.08 -5.34
C ALA A 171 6.28 -9.38 -4.54
N ARG A 172 6.93 -9.57 -3.38
CA ARG A 172 6.87 -10.85 -2.62
C ARG A 172 6.87 -10.78 -1.10
N PHE A 173 7.11 -9.63 -0.47
CA PHE A 173 7.46 -9.60 0.96
C PHE A 173 6.52 -8.79 1.85
N ALA A 174 5.66 -7.94 1.29
CA ALA A 174 4.71 -7.13 2.05
C ALA A 174 3.44 -7.91 2.44
N ASP A 175 2.65 -7.30 3.32
CA ASP A 175 1.30 -7.76 3.64
C ASP A 175 0.39 -7.67 2.41
N ILE A 176 0.60 -6.62 1.61
CA ILE A 176 -0.07 -6.40 0.33
C ILE A 176 1.00 -6.26 -0.76
N ASN A 177 1.00 -7.15 -1.74
CA ASN A 177 1.84 -7.04 -2.92
C ASN A 177 0.98 -6.63 -4.11
N ILE A 178 1.38 -5.58 -4.82
CA ILE A 178 0.74 -5.10 -6.04
C ILE A 178 1.71 -5.39 -7.19
N ILE A 179 1.38 -6.39 -7.98
CA ILE A 179 2.14 -6.82 -9.15
C ILE A 179 1.75 -5.93 -10.31
N ARG A 180 2.64 -4.98 -10.65
CA ARG A 180 2.44 -4.07 -11.79
C ARG A 180 2.85 -4.77 -13.08
N SER A 181 2.00 -4.71 -14.11
CA SER A 181 2.38 -5.10 -15.47
C SER A 181 2.26 -3.91 -16.40
N GLY A 182 3.29 -3.66 -17.21
CA GLY A 182 3.24 -2.63 -18.25
C GLY A 182 2.26 -2.95 -19.39
N GLU A 183 1.88 -4.23 -19.54
CA GLU A 183 0.94 -4.69 -20.57
C GLU A 183 -0.52 -4.65 -20.09
N TYR A 184 -0.74 -4.72 -18.77
CA TYR A 184 -2.06 -4.65 -18.18
C TYR A 184 -2.39 -3.17 -17.94
N ILE A 185 -3.52 -2.71 -18.48
CA ILE A 185 -4.04 -1.33 -18.29
C ILE A 185 -5.42 -1.41 -17.63
N GLY A 186 -5.63 -2.41 -16.78
CA GLY A 186 -6.90 -2.63 -16.09
C GLY A 186 -6.86 -2.20 -14.62
N TYR A 187 -8.03 -2.23 -14.00
CA TYR A 187 -8.25 -1.97 -12.58
C TYR A 187 -7.47 -2.94 -11.69
N ILE A 188 -7.20 -2.49 -10.46
CA ILE A 188 -6.62 -3.34 -9.44
C ILE A 188 -7.55 -4.51 -9.12
N ARG A 189 -7.02 -5.73 -9.14
CA ARG A 189 -7.80 -6.93 -8.87
C ARG A 189 -7.03 -7.92 -8.00
N PRO A 190 -7.70 -8.68 -7.13
CA PRO A 190 -7.02 -9.69 -6.32
C PRO A 190 -6.52 -10.82 -7.22
N ALA A 191 -5.28 -11.26 -7.01
CA ALA A 191 -4.77 -12.48 -7.60
C ALA A 191 -5.60 -13.68 -7.12
N LYS A 192 -5.48 -14.83 -7.80
CA LYS A 192 -6.27 -16.05 -7.49
C LYS A 192 -6.20 -16.46 -6.01
N THR A 193 -5.05 -16.30 -5.37
CA THR A 193 -4.82 -16.61 -3.95
C THR A 193 -5.52 -15.62 -3.04
N ALA A 194 -5.36 -14.32 -3.28
CA ALA A 194 -6.04 -13.25 -2.56
C ALA A 194 -7.56 -13.37 -2.69
N LYS A 195 -8.08 -13.62 -3.90
CA LYS A 195 -9.51 -13.81 -4.14
C LYS A 195 -10.10 -14.93 -3.29
N LYS A 196 -9.44 -16.10 -3.24
CA LYS A 196 -9.87 -17.21 -2.37
C LYS A 196 -9.91 -16.86 -0.88
N ILE A 197 -9.02 -15.96 -0.43
CA ILE A 197 -9.02 -15.48 0.95
C ILE A 197 -10.21 -14.54 1.15
N LEU A 198 -10.36 -13.53 0.29
CA LEU A 198 -11.44 -12.54 0.37
C LEU A 198 -12.84 -13.21 0.28
N ASP A 199 -13.05 -14.15 -0.64
CA ASP A 199 -14.29 -14.92 -0.78
C ASP A 199 -14.65 -15.72 0.50
N LYS A 200 -13.68 -16.05 1.36
CA LYS A 200 -13.95 -16.69 2.66
C LYS A 200 -14.46 -15.69 3.69
N TYR A 201 -13.94 -14.46 3.69
CA TYR A 201 -14.42 -13.40 4.57
C TYR A 201 -15.83 -12.96 4.18
N GLU A 202 -16.11 -12.85 2.88
CA GLU A 202 -17.46 -12.57 2.37
C GLU A 202 -18.47 -13.63 2.82
N ARG A 203 -18.15 -14.92 2.64
CA ARG A 203 -19.02 -16.02 3.11
C ARG A 203 -19.17 -16.06 4.63
N GLY A 204 -18.11 -15.80 5.38
CA GLY A 204 -18.15 -15.70 6.84
C GLY A 204 -19.07 -14.57 7.32
N PHE A 205 -19.07 -13.44 6.62
CA PHE A 205 -19.95 -12.31 6.89
C PHE A 205 -21.42 -12.66 6.64
N LEU A 206 -21.73 -13.28 5.49
CA LEU A 206 -23.09 -13.72 5.14
C LEU A 206 -23.64 -14.79 6.09
N VAL A 207 -22.79 -15.67 6.62
CA VAL A 207 -23.20 -16.65 7.64
C VAL A 207 -23.42 -15.95 8.99
N GLY A 208 -22.53 -15.02 9.37
CA GLY A 208 -22.65 -14.19 10.56
C GLY A 208 -23.97 -13.44 10.63
N GLU A 209 -24.33 -12.71 9.56
CA GLU A 209 -25.59 -11.96 9.44
C GLU A 209 -26.83 -12.85 9.51
N LYS A 210 -26.79 -14.06 8.92
CA LYS A 210 -27.89 -15.03 9.05
C LYS A 210 -28.10 -15.48 10.50
N THR A 211 -27.02 -15.66 11.27
CA THR A 211 -27.12 -15.98 12.71
C THR A 211 -27.61 -14.81 13.56
N THR A 212 -27.20 -13.57 13.30
CA THR A 212 -27.70 -12.38 14.02
C THR A 212 -29.17 -12.13 13.74
N ASN A 213 -29.60 -12.18 12.47
CA ASN A 213 -31.01 -12.05 12.11
C ASN A 213 -31.86 -13.20 12.69
N GLY A 214 -31.33 -14.42 12.72
CA GLY A 214 -31.99 -15.56 13.37
C GLY A 214 -32.16 -15.40 14.88
N ASN A 215 -31.18 -14.79 15.55
CA ASN A 215 -31.22 -14.52 16.99
C ASN A 215 -32.12 -13.33 17.34
N GLU A 216 -32.14 -12.26 16.55
CA GLU A 216 -33.09 -11.14 16.73
C GLU A 216 -34.54 -11.59 16.52
N THR A 217 -34.79 -12.43 15.52
CA THR A 217 -36.12 -12.99 15.25
C THR A 217 -36.56 -13.92 16.38
N LYS A 218 -35.67 -14.80 16.87
CA LYS A 218 -35.95 -15.65 18.05
C LYS A 218 -36.19 -14.84 19.33
N ASN A 219 -35.45 -13.75 19.54
CA ASN A 219 -35.64 -12.88 20.71
C ASN A 219 -36.94 -12.06 20.64
N LYS A 220 -37.35 -11.60 19.44
CA LYS A 220 -38.69 -11.00 19.23
C LYS A 220 -39.81 -12.00 19.49
N ILE A 221 -39.69 -13.24 18.99
CA ILE A 221 -40.70 -14.30 19.19
C ILE A 221 -40.79 -14.70 20.68
N LYS A 222 -39.66 -14.83 21.38
CA LYS A 222 -39.66 -15.07 22.85
C LYS A 222 -40.29 -13.92 23.63
N GLY A 223 -40.00 -12.67 23.24
CA GLY A 223 -40.61 -11.48 23.84
C GLY A 223 -42.14 -11.47 23.70
N LEU A 224 -42.64 -11.73 22.48
CA LEU A 224 -44.07 -11.85 22.18
C LEU A 224 -44.76 -12.98 22.96
N MET A 225 -44.14 -14.15 23.06
CA MET A 225 -44.70 -15.26 23.85
C MET A 225 -44.78 -14.96 25.35
N CYS A 226 -43.79 -14.26 25.93
CA CYS A 226 -43.86 -13.80 27.32
C CYS A 226 -45.02 -12.82 27.55
N THR A 227 -45.27 -11.90 26.62
CA THR A 227 -46.37 -10.92 26.73
C THR A 227 -47.75 -11.58 26.62
N VAL A 228 -47.90 -12.60 25.77
CA VAL A 228 -49.15 -13.36 25.63
C VAL A 228 -49.44 -14.17 26.90
N VAL A 229 -48.45 -14.88 27.46
CA VAL A 229 -48.63 -15.67 28.69
C VAL A 229 -48.96 -14.78 29.91
N GLN A 230 -48.43 -13.55 29.97
CA GLN A 230 -48.78 -12.61 31.04
C GLN A 230 -50.21 -12.04 30.91
N LYS A 231 -50.73 -11.88 29.70
CA LYS A 231 -52.14 -11.46 29.48
C LYS A 231 -53.14 -12.56 29.85
N PHE A 232 -52.81 -13.83 29.63
CA PHE A 232 -53.71 -14.95 29.94
C PHE A 232 -53.70 -15.39 31.41
N LYS A 233 -52.76 -14.93 32.24
CA LYS A 233 -52.76 -15.17 33.70
C LYS A 233 -53.55 -14.13 34.51
N LYS A 234 -54.15 -13.13 33.86
CA LYS A 234 -54.95 -12.06 34.49
C LYS A 234 -56.44 -12.12 34.15
N LEU A 235 -56.90 -13.20 33.53
CA LEU A 235 -58.30 -13.55 33.31
C LEU A 235 -58.62 -14.78 34.16
#